data_AF-I9B1E7-F1
#
_entry.id   AF-I9B1E7-F1
#
_cell.length_a   1.000
_cell.length_b   1.000
_cell.length_c   1.000
_cell.angle_alpha   90.00
_cell.angle_beta   90.00
_cell.angle_gamma   90.00
#
_symmetry.space_group_name_H-M   'P 1'
#
loop_
_entity.id
_entity.type
_entity.pdbx_description
1 polymer ?
#
loop_
_entity_poly.entity_id
_entity_poly.type
_entity_poly.pdbx_seq_one_letter_code
_entity_poly.pdbx_strand_id
1 'polypeptide(L)' 'MEGEGRSLYFYDYDNHLFELHTGTLTERLKRYKK' A
#
# COMPACT_ATOMS: atom_id res chain seq x y z
N MET A 1 9.95 -2.32 10.88
CA MET A 1 8.76 -2.24 10.01
C MET A 1 9.03 -1.22 8.89
N GLU A 2 10.18 -1.32 8.21
CA GLU A 2 10.73 -0.21 7.38
C GLU A 2 10.78 -0.52 5.87
N GLY A 3 10.08 -1.55 5.39
CA GLY A 3 10.27 -2.06 4.02
C GLY A 3 9.01 -2.38 3.23
N GLU A 4 7.85 -1.85 3.61
CA GLU A 4 6.60 -2.04 2.84
C GLU A 4 5.92 -0.70 2.52
N GLY A 5 6.50 0.45 2.91
CA GLY A 5 5.79 1.72 2.88
C GLY A 5 4.62 1.77 3.89
N ARG A 6 3.95 2.91 3.97
CA ARG A 6 2.72 3.11 4.75
C ARG A 6 1.55 3.20 3.78
N SER A 7 0.40 2.67 4.19
CA SER A 7 -0.84 2.73 3.42
C SER A 7 -1.90 3.53 4.16
N LEU A 8 -2.61 4.39 3.43
CA LEU A 8 -3.81 5.08 3.88
C LEU A 8 -4.97 4.70 2.94
N TYR A 9 -6.07 4.25 3.53
CA TYR A 9 -7.27 3.85 2.81
C TYR A 9 -8.38 4.87 3.04
N PHE A 10 -9.09 5.25 1.98
CA PHE A 10 -10.25 6.14 2.07
C PHE A 10 -11.23 5.89 0.93
N TYR A 11 -12.49 6.27 1.16
CA TYR A 11 -13.55 6.21 0.16
C TYR A 11 -13.81 7.61 -0.41
N ASP A 12 -14.17 7.69 -1.69
CA ASP A 12 -14.77 8.88 -2.28
C ASP A 12 -16.30 8.91 -2.03
N TYR A 13 -16.99 9.88 -2.66
CA TYR A 13 -18.43 10.04 -2.54
C TYR A 13 -19.27 8.98 -3.28
N ASP A 14 -18.65 8.19 -4.16
CA ASP A 14 -19.29 7.14 -4.97
C ASP A 14 -18.98 5.73 -4.42
N ASN A 15 -18.37 5.63 -3.24
CA ASN A 15 -17.90 4.40 -2.58
C ASN A 15 -16.74 3.69 -3.28
N HIS A 16 -15.96 4.38 -4.14
CA HIS A 16 -14.71 3.81 -4.62
C HIS A 16 -13.66 3.83 -3.50
N LEU A 17 -13.03 2.68 -3.26
CA LEU A 17 -11.94 2.56 -2.31
C LEU A 17 -10.62 2.92 -2.98
N PHE A 18 -9.92 3.90 -2.42
CA PHE A 18 -8.57 4.29 -2.83
C PHE A 18 -7.54 3.91 -1.76
N GLU A 19 -6.31 3.68 -2.22
CA GLU A 19 -5.13 3.51 -1.37
C GLU A 19 -4.07 4.54 -1.77
N LEU A 20 -3.54 5.28 -0.80
CA LEU A 20 -2.26 5.99 -0.94
C LEU A 20 -1.18 5.14 -0.28
N HIS A 21 -0.20 4.74 -1.08
CA HIS A 21 0.88 3.86 -0.66
C HIS A 21 2.23 4.55 -0.85
N THR A 22 3.05 4.63 0.20
CA THR A 22 4.38 5.28 0.14
C THR A 22 5.51 4.31 -0.23
N GLY A 23 5.20 3.03 -0.48
CA GLY A 23 6.17 2.00 -0.84
C GLY A 23 6.23 1.70 -2.33
N THR A 24 7.18 0.86 -2.72
CA THR A 24 7.33 0.39 -4.10
C THR A 24 6.89 -1.07 -4.24
N LEU A 25 6.53 -1.46 -5.47
CA LEU A 25 6.19 -2.84 -5.79
C LEU A 25 7.32 -3.82 -5.41
N THR A 26 8.58 -3.46 -5.69
CA THR A 26 9.74 -4.29 -5.38
C THR A 26 9.89 -4.56 -3.88
N GLU A 27 9.67 -3.56 -3.04
CA GLU A 27 9.69 -3.69 -1.58
C GLU A 27 8.58 -4.63 -1.08
N ARG A 28 7.37 -4.49 -1.64
CA ARG A 28 6.24 -5.38 -1.33
C ARG A 28 6.51 -6.82 -1.76
N LEU A 29 7.11 -7.04 -2.94
CA LEU A 29 7.48 -8.38 -3.42
C LEU A 29 8.58 -9.05 -2.58
N LYS A 30 9.50 -8.28 -1.98
CA LYS A 30 10.52 -8.83 -1.07
C LYS A 30 9.91 -9.47 0.17
N ARG A 31 8.75 -8.99 0.66
CA ARG A 31 8.06 -9.57 1.82
C ARG A 31 7.55 -11.00 1.56
N TYR A 32 7.06 -11.29 0.36
CA TYR A 32 6.54 -12.62 0.01
C TYR A 32 7.64 -13.65 -0.31
N LYS A 33 8.90 -13.22 -0.44
CA LYS A 33 10.06 -14.08 -0.69
C LYS A 33 10.72 -14.59 0.60
N LYS A 34 10.14 -14.31 1.76
CA LYS A 34 10.58 -14.77 3.08
C LYS A 34 9.63 -15.83 3.60
#